data_AF-A0AA42SRL7-F1
#
_entry.id   AF-A0AA42SRL7-F1
#
_cell.length_a   1.000
_cell.length_b   1.000
_cell.length_c   1.000
_cell.angle_alpha   90.00
_cell.angle_beta   90.00
_cell.angle_gamma   90.00
#
_symmetry.space_group_name_H-M   'P 1'
#
loop_
_entity.id
_entity.type
_entity.pdbx_description
1 polymer ?
#
loop_
_entity_poly.entity_id
_entity_poly.type
_entity_poly.pdbx_seq_one_letter_code
_entity_poly.pdbx_strand_id
1 'polypeptide(L)'
;MRKLEDRTYAAVASSIAIASLPQPTDAGYNIFSAGVGTWEGEQGYAFGLSGVTESNKYVYKVAVTTNSEGDFGAGTAIGWQWK
;
A
#
# COMPACT_ATOMS: atom_id res chain seq x y z
N MET A 1 4.32 -17.51 21.47
CA MET A 1 4.39 -18.12 20.13
C MET A 1 3.21 -17.61 19.30
N ARG A 2 1.96 -18.01 19.58
CA ARG A 2 0.75 -17.52 18.87
C ARG A 2 0.69 -16.02 18.60
N LYS A 3 0.81 -15.18 19.64
CA LYS A 3 0.81 -13.71 19.46
C LYS A 3 1.90 -13.16 18.51
N LEU A 4 3.04 -13.84 18.41
CA LEU A 4 4.09 -13.42 17.45
C LEU A 4 3.70 -13.83 16.02
N GLU A 5 3.09 -15.01 15.86
CA GLU A 5 2.57 -15.49 14.57
C GLU A 5 1.43 -14.58 14.09
N ASP A 6 0.44 -14.30 14.94
CA ASP A 6 -0.71 -13.44 14.62
C ASP A 6 -0.23 -12.04 14.16
N ARG A 7 0.70 -11.41 14.89
CA ARG A 7 1.30 -10.13 14.46
C ARG A 7 2.05 -10.23 13.14
N THR A 8 2.72 -11.36 12.88
CA THR A 8 3.42 -11.58 11.61
C THR A 8 2.42 -11.71 10.47
N TYR A 9 1.33 -12.46 10.67
CA TYR A 9 0.25 -12.60 9.70
C TYR A 9 -0.46 -11.27 9.44
N ALA A 10 -0.73 -10.49 10.48
CA ALA A 10 -1.30 -9.16 10.37
C ALA A 10 -0.37 -8.18 9.60
N ALA A 11 0.95 -8.32 9.73
CA ALA A 11 1.92 -7.54 8.94
C ALA A 11 1.93 -7.96 7.45
N VAL A 12 1.79 -9.25 7.15
CA VAL A 12 1.61 -9.74 5.78
C VAL A 12 0.31 -9.23 5.19
N ALA A 13 -0.80 -9.29 5.93
CA ALA A 13 -2.09 -8.77 5.52
C ALA A 13 -2.05 -7.26 5.21
N SER A 14 -1.37 -6.45 6.04
CA SER A 14 -1.09 -5.02 5.75
C SER A 14 -0.31 -4.83 4.44
N SER A 15 0.68 -5.68 4.20
CA SER A 15 1.50 -5.61 2.98
C SER A 15 0.68 -5.92 1.72
N ILE A 16 -0.18 -6.94 1.79
CA ILE A 16 -1.15 -7.26 0.72
C ILE A 16 -2.09 -6.08 0.47
N ALA A 17 -2.57 -5.41 1.52
CA ALA A 17 -3.44 -4.24 1.40
C ALA A 17 -2.74 -3.08 0.66
N ILE A 18 -1.48 -2.74 1.00
CA ILE A 18 -0.71 -1.70 0.28
C ILE A 18 -0.48 -2.08 -1.18
N ALA A 19 -0.07 -3.33 -1.42
CA ALA A 19 0.23 -3.82 -2.77
C ALA A 19 -0.99 -3.73 -3.69
N SER A 20 -2.19 -3.92 -3.13
CA SER A 20 -3.45 -3.87 -3.85
C SER A 20 -3.96 -2.45 -4.14
N LEU A 21 -3.37 -1.40 -3.53
CA LEU A 21 -3.80 -0.02 -3.81
C LEU A 21 -3.47 0.39 -5.26
N PRO A 22 -4.44 0.84 -6.05
CA PRO A 22 -4.23 1.23 -7.44
C PRO A 22 -3.32 2.47 -7.59
N GLN A 23 -2.83 2.65 -8.81
CA GLN A 23 -2.04 3.80 -9.24
C GLN A 23 -2.60 4.34 -10.55
N PRO A 24 -2.69 5.67 -10.76
CA PRO A 24 -3.20 6.19 -12.00
C PRO A 24 -2.18 5.92 -13.11
N THR A 25 -2.66 5.77 -14.34
CA THR A 25 -1.83 5.52 -15.53
C THR A 25 -1.61 6.77 -16.38
N ASP A 26 -2.41 7.81 -16.15
CA ASP A 26 -2.44 9.01 -16.99
C ASP A 26 -1.56 10.12 -16.41
N ALA A 27 -0.87 10.85 -17.28
CA ALA A 27 0.06 11.91 -16.89
C ALA A 27 -0.68 13.07 -16.19
N GLY A 28 -0.15 13.52 -15.05
CA GLY A 28 -0.72 14.61 -14.24
C GLY A 28 -1.80 14.15 -13.25
N TYR A 29 -2.21 12.88 -13.27
CA TYR A 29 -3.26 12.38 -12.40
C TYR A 29 -2.71 11.98 -11.03
N ASN A 30 -3.52 12.22 -10.01
CA ASN A 30 -3.30 11.78 -8.65
C ASN A 30 -4.55 11.04 -8.18
N ILE A 31 -4.39 9.99 -7.37
CA ILE A 31 -5.50 9.22 -6.81
C ILE A 31 -5.29 9.02 -5.31
N PHE A 32 -6.38 9.15 -4.55
CA PHE A 32 -6.47 8.62 -3.21
C PHE A 32 -7.10 7.23 -3.26
N SER A 33 -6.47 6.28 -2.57
CA SER A 33 -6.86 4.87 -2.58
C SER A 33 -7.01 4.34 -1.16
N ALA A 34 -7.95 3.41 -0.99
CA ALA A 34 -8.10 2.61 0.21
C ALA A 34 -8.21 1.13 -0.19
N GLY A 35 -7.76 0.22 0.68
CA GLY A 35 -7.73 -1.21 0.39
C GLY A 35 -7.64 -2.05 1.65
N VAL A 36 -7.93 -3.34 1.48
CA VAL A 36 -7.88 -4.34 2.54
C VAL A 36 -7.07 -5.55 2.07
N GLY A 37 -6.43 -6.24 3.01
CA GLY A 37 -5.67 -7.46 2.77
C GLY A 37 -5.97 -8.46 3.87
N THR A 38 -5.87 -9.75 3.57
CA THR A 38 -6.05 -10.82 4.56
C THR A 38 -4.99 -11.88 4.38
N TRP A 39 -4.54 -12.47 5.49
CA TRP A 39 -3.58 -13.56 5.50
C TRP A 39 -3.72 -14.37 6.79
N GLU A 40 -3.86 -15.70 6.66
CA GLU A 40 -3.91 -16.63 7.80
C GLU A 40 -4.86 -16.20 8.95
N GLY A 41 -6.02 -15.64 8.61
CA GLY A 41 -7.04 -15.18 9.57
C GLY A 41 -6.93 -13.71 10.01
N GLU A 42 -5.79 -13.06 9.76
CA GLU A 42 -5.57 -11.65 10.07
C GLU A 42 -5.96 -10.71 8.92
N GLN A 43 -6.19 -9.44 9.24
CA GLN A 43 -6.64 -8.40 8.30
C GLN A 43 -5.77 -7.16 8.38
N GLY A 44 -5.43 -6.60 7.22
CA GLY A 44 -4.73 -5.34 7.07
C GLY A 44 -5.56 -4.34 6.28
N TYR A 45 -5.43 -3.07 6.61
CA TYR A 45 -6.13 -1.95 5.99
C TYR A 45 -5.10 -0.95 5.53
N ALA A 46 -5.21 -0.46 4.30
CA ALA A 46 -4.28 0.48 3.70
C ALA A 46 -5.00 1.71 3.14
N PHE A 47 -4.34 2.86 3.26
CA PHE A 47 -4.74 4.10 2.60
C PHE A 47 -3.50 4.69 1.93
N GLY A 48 -3.67 5.25 0.74
CA GLY A 48 -2.52 5.78 0.01
C GLY A 48 -2.87 6.87 -0.98
N LEU A 49 -1.84 7.61 -1.33
CA LEU A 49 -1.83 8.60 -2.40
C LEU A 49 -0.81 8.15 -3.44
N SER A 50 -1.19 8.16 -4.70
CA SER A 50 -0.29 7.84 -5.80
C SER A 50 -0.56 8.76 -6.99
N GLY A 51 0.45 8.95 -7.84
CA GLY A 51 0.34 9.87 -8.96
C GLY A 51 1.40 9.67 -10.03
N VAL A 52 1.12 10.24 -11.20
CA VAL A 52 2.04 10.31 -12.33
C VAL A 52 2.26 11.79 -12.65
N THR A 53 3.52 12.22 -12.73
CA THR A 53 3.84 13.61 -13.08
C THR A 53 3.35 13.98 -14.48
N GLU A 54 3.13 15.28 -14.75
CA GLU A 54 2.69 15.77 -16.07
C GLU A 54 3.61 15.35 -17.22
N SER A 55 4.92 15.20 -16.94
CA SER A 55 5.90 14.72 -17.92
C SER A 55 5.75 13.25 -18.31
N ASN A 56 4.89 12.49 -17.61
CA ASN A 56 4.75 11.05 -17.69
C ASN A 56 6.04 10.25 -17.44
N LYS A 57 7.07 10.87 -16.84
CA LYS A 57 8.37 10.23 -16.57
C LYS A 57 8.48 9.70 -15.16
N TYR A 58 7.79 10.31 -14.20
CA TYR A 58 7.87 9.91 -12.79
C TYR A 58 6.51 9.48 -12.26
N VAL A 59 6.54 8.38 -11.51
CA VAL A 59 5.39 7.69 -10.94
C VAL A 59 5.66 7.51 -9.44
N TYR A 60 4.76 7.91 -8.56
CA TYR A 60 5.00 7.87 -7.11
C TYR A 60 3.81 7.29 -6.35
N LYS A 61 4.08 6.73 -5.17
CA LYS A 61 3.07 6.18 -4.26
C LYS A 61 3.55 6.30 -2.82
N VAL A 62 2.69 6.79 -1.94
CA VAL A 62 2.85 6.75 -0.49
C VAL A 62 1.62 6.09 0.11
N ALA A 63 1.82 5.20 1.08
CA ALA A 63 0.74 4.48 1.73
C ALA A 63 1.02 4.30 3.22
N VAL A 64 -0.05 4.22 3.99
CA VAL A 64 -0.06 3.90 5.42
C VAL A 64 -1.00 2.72 5.65
N THR A 65 -0.73 1.95 6.71
CA THR A 65 -1.53 0.78 7.09
C THR A 65 -1.77 0.68 8.57
N THR A 66 -2.85 -0.01 8.90
CA THR A 66 -3.09 -0.60 10.22
C THR A 66 -3.65 -2.01 10.04
N ASN A 67 -3.61 -2.86 11.07
CA ASN A 67 -4.13 -4.22 11.01
C ASN A 67 -4.91 -4.61 12.26
N SER A 68 -5.51 -5.80 12.24
CA SER A 68 -6.31 -6.40 13.31
C SER A 68 -5.57 -6.52 14.65
N GLU A 69 -4.24 -6.68 14.62
CA GLU A 69 -3.39 -6.72 15.83
C GLU A 69 -3.04 -5.32 16.36
N GLY A 70 -3.49 -4.25 15.70
CA GLY A 70 -3.25 -2.86 16.10
C GLY A 70 -1.87 -2.32 15.73
N ASP A 71 -1.10 -3.05 14.92
CA ASP A 71 0.19 -2.59 14.41
C ASP A 71 -0.02 -1.55 13.29
N PHE A 72 0.90 -0.59 13.19
CA PHE A 72 0.90 0.47 12.16
C PHE A 72 2.13 0.34 11.25
N GLY A 73 1.96 0.73 9.98
CA GLY A 73 3.03 0.70 8.99
C GLY A 73 2.86 1.79 7.94
N ALA A 74 3.93 2.07 7.20
CA ALA A 74 3.91 2.98 6.07
C ALA A 74 4.98 2.61 5.04
N GLY A 75 4.79 3.04 3.81
CA GLY A 75 5.74 2.86 2.72
C GLY A 75 5.62 3.95 1.67
N THR A 76 6.71 4.21 0.95
CA THR A 76 6.74 5.13 -0.18
C THR A 76 7.62 4.57 -1.29
N ALA A 77 7.29 4.89 -2.53
CA ALA A 77 8.03 4.49 -3.71
C ALA A 77 7.97 5.56 -4.79
N ILE A 78 9.02 5.63 -5.61
CA ILE A 78 9.11 6.44 -6.81
C ILE A 78 9.72 5.59 -7.94
N GLY A 79 9.14 5.69 -9.13
CA GLY A 79 9.60 5.05 -10.36
C GLY A 79 9.88 6.09 -11.43
N TRP A 80 10.86 5.81 -12.27
CA TRP A 80 11.17 6.57 -13.48
C TRP A 80 10.96 5.69 -14.70
N GLN A 81 10.22 6.20 -15.70
CA GLN A 81 9.90 5.50 -16.94
C GLN A 81 10.35 6.30 -18.16
N TRP A 82 10.82 5.58 -19.17
CA TRP A 82 11.25 6.09 -20.46
C TRP A 82 10.88 5.10 -21.58
N LYS A 83 10.90 5.57 -22.82
CA LYS A 83 10.67 4.76 -24.02
C LYS A 83 11.99 4.40 -24.67
#